data_AF-A0A0P7DE39-F1
#
_entry.id   AF-A0A0P7DE39-F1
#
_cell.length_a   1.000
_cell.length_b   1.000
_cell.length_c   1.000
_cell.angle_alpha   90.00
_cell.angle_beta   90.00
_cell.angle_gamma   90.00
#
_symmetry.space_group_name_H-M   'P 1'
#
loop_
_entity.id
_entity.type
_entity.pdbx_description
1 polymer ?
#
loop_
_entity_poly.entity_id
_entity_poly.type
_entity_poly.pdbx_seq_one_letter_code
_entity_poly.pdbx_strand_id
1 'polypeptide(L)'
;MGQKREYIPLGLDEVRQALLFIPADDREVWINIGNALKTEFDDAGWDLWDSWSQSSDKYKAGDAWKKWKSLKPGKVSIRYLDKLARNSGWRRERRELTPEEKQRLKAEAEERRRLVAEKVEADEAKLERMQLAVAEACQR
;
A
#
# COMPACT_ATOMS: atom_id res chain seq x y z
N MET A 1 -12.45 28.32 -11.64
CA MET A 1 -12.73 27.32 -10.60
C MET A 1 -11.91 26.09 -10.90
N GLY A 2 -10.81 25.87 -10.17
CA GLY A 2 -9.97 24.69 -10.38
C GLY A 2 -10.78 23.45 -10.03
N GLN A 3 -11.06 22.60 -11.02
CA GLN A 3 -11.62 21.28 -10.76
C GLN A 3 -10.65 20.59 -9.79
N LYS A 4 -11.03 20.50 -8.51
CA LYS A 4 -10.36 19.60 -7.58
C LYS A 4 -10.54 18.23 -8.21
N ARG A 5 -9.50 17.74 -8.89
CA ARG A 5 -9.48 16.38 -9.44
C ARG A 5 -9.76 15.46 -8.27
N GLU A 6 -10.99 14.97 -8.20
CA GLU A 6 -11.41 14.03 -7.19
C GLU A 6 -10.52 12.79 -7.34
N TYR A 7 -9.87 12.41 -6.25
CA TYR A 7 -8.98 11.28 -6.27
C TYR A 7 -9.82 10.01 -6.20
N ILE A 8 -9.92 9.31 -7.32
CA ILE A 8 -10.56 8.01 -7.39
C ILE A 8 -9.51 6.98 -6.97
N PRO A 9 -9.75 6.18 -5.92
CA PRO A 9 -8.81 5.15 -5.49
C PRO A 9 -8.51 4.20 -6.66
N LEU A 10 -7.24 3.79 -6.78
CA LEU A 10 -6.81 2.84 -7.79
C LEU A 10 -7.27 1.44 -7.39
N GLY A 11 -7.83 0.68 -8.32
CA GLY A 11 -8.07 -0.76 -8.15
C GLY A 11 -6.80 -1.58 -8.32
N LEU A 12 -6.83 -2.86 -7.92
CA LEU A 12 -5.67 -3.78 -8.04
C LEU A 12 -5.10 -3.86 -9.46
N ASP A 13 -5.97 -3.87 -10.49
CA ASP A 13 -5.55 -3.93 -11.89
C ASP A 13 -4.81 -2.64 -12.32
N GLU A 14 -5.34 -1.49 -11.94
CA GLU A 14 -4.73 -0.19 -12.25
C GLU A 14 -3.40 0.00 -11.55
N VAL A 15 -3.30 -0.49 -10.31
CA VAL A 15 -2.05 -0.56 -9.58
C VAL A 15 -1.05 -1.45 -10.31
N ARG A 16 -1.46 -2.64 -10.76
CA ARG A 16 -0.59 -3.53 -11.55
C ARG A 16 -0.05 -2.82 -12.79
N GLN A 17 -0.93 -2.14 -13.53
CA GLN A 17 -0.52 -1.39 -14.72
C GLN A 17 0.41 -0.23 -14.37
N ALA A 18 0.11 0.54 -13.33
CA ALA A 18 0.93 1.66 -12.88
C ALA A 18 2.34 1.21 -12.45
N LEU A 19 2.46 0.06 -11.79
CA LEU A 19 3.73 -0.52 -11.37
C LEU A 19 4.63 -0.88 -12.55
N LEU A 20 4.08 -1.27 -13.70
CA LEU A 20 4.89 -1.55 -14.91
C LEU A 20 5.68 -0.34 -15.42
N PHE A 21 5.25 0.87 -15.10
CA PHE A 21 5.93 2.11 -15.51
C PHE A 21 6.97 2.58 -14.49
N ILE A 22 6.97 2.01 -13.29
CA ILE A 22 7.83 2.43 -12.18
C ILE A 22 8.96 1.42 -12.04
N PRO A 23 10.24 1.83 -12.08
CA PRO A 23 11.35 0.90 -11.84
C PRO A 23 11.41 0.49 -10.36
N ALA A 24 11.56 -0.81 -10.10
CA ALA A 24 11.72 -1.38 -8.76
C ALA A 24 13.16 -1.26 -8.19
N ASP A 25 14.06 -0.56 -8.88
CA ASP A 25 15.48 -0.48 -8.50
C ASP A 25 15.73 0.48 -7.32
N ASP A 26 14.88 1.50 -7.18
CA ASP A 26 15.00 2.47 -6.11
C ASP A 26 14.38 1.95 -4.81
N ARG A 27 15.20 1.84 -3.76
CA ARG A 27 14.79 1.23 -2.49
C ARG A 27 13.78 2.08 -1.72
N GLU A 28 13.84 3.40 -1.82
CA GLU A 28 12.87 4.27 -1.14
C GLU A 28 11.51 4.17 -1.81
N VAL A 29 11.47 4.21 -3.15
CA VAL A 29 10.26 3.97 -3.95
C VAL A 29 9.68 2.59 -3.63
N TRP A 30 10.52 1.56 -3.61
CA TRP A 30 10.12 0.18 -3.31
C TRP A 30 9.43 0.05 -1.94
N ILE A 31 9.99 0.66 -0.90
CA ILE A 31 9.40 0.69 0.45
C ILE A 31 8.10 1.51 0.48
N ASN A 32 8.08 2.67 -0.16
CA ASN A 32 6.90 3.55 -0.17
C ASN A 32 5.72 2.92 -0.91
N ILE A 33 5.98 2.22 -2.02
CA ILE A 33 4.98 1.44 -2.75
C ILE A 33 4.46 0.29 -1.89
N GLY A 34 5.35 -0.45 -1.21
CA GLY A 34 4.91 -1.51 -0.30
C GLY A 34 4.00 -0.99 0.82
N ASN A 35 4.35 0.14 1.45
CA ASN A 35 3.49 0.78 2.46
C ASN A 35 2.15 1.24 1.87
N ALA A 36 2.15 1.79 0.64
CA ALA A 36 0.95 2.24 -0.04
C ALA A 36 -0.02 1.09 -0.33
N LEU A 37 0.51 -0.05 -0.78
CA LEU A 37 -0.27 -1.25 -1.06
C LEU A 37 -0.83 -1.86 0.21
N LYS A 38 0.01 -2.01 1.24
CA LYS A 38 -0.43 -2.53 2.55
C LYS A 38 -1.51 -1.67 3.19
N THR A 39 -1.48 -0.35 2.96
CA THR A 39 -2.49 0.58 3.50
C THR A 39 -3.87 0.42 2.85
N GLU A 40 -3.95 0.16 1.54
CA GLU A 40 -5.23 0.02 0.84
C GLU A 40 -5.73 -1.42 0.72
N PHE A 41 -4.81 -2.38 0.60
CA PHE A 41 -5.09 -3.78 0.23
C PHE A 41 -4.57 -4.80 1.23
N ASP A 42 -3.85 -4.38 2.27
CA ASP A 42 -3.28 -5.27 3.29
C ASP A 42 -2.49 -6.41 2.62
N ASP A 43 -2.70 -7.67 3.03
CA ASP A 43 -2.06 -8.85 2.44
C ASP A 43 -2.35 -9.06 0.94
N ALA A 44 -3.49 -8.58 0.41
CA ALA A 44 -3.79 -8.70 -1.02
C ALA A 44 -2.84 -7.84 -1.88
N GLY A 45 -2.20 -6.83 -1.29
CA GLY A 45 -1.18 -6.03 -1.96
C GLY A 45 0.17 -6.74 -2.13
N TRP A 46 0.41 -7.84 -1.44
CA TRP A 46 1.69 -8.58 -1.48
C TRP A 46 1.97 -9.12 -2.88
N ASP A 47 1.02 -9.80 -3.50
CA ASP A 47 1.21 -10.44 -4.82
C ASP A 47 1.64 -9.42 -5.89
N LEU A 48 1.00 -8.25 -5.88
CA LEU A 48 1.34 -7.13 -6.77
C LEU A 48 2.73 -6.57 -6.49
N TRP A 49 3.04 -6.35 -5.21
CA TRP A 49 4.34 -5.82 -4.82
C TRP A 49 5.45 -6.80 -5.16
N ASP A 50 5.27 -8.08 -4.86
CA ASP A 50 6.24 -9.15 -5.11
C ASP A 50 6.51 -9.32 -6.60
N SER A 51 5.46 -9.48 -7.41
CA SER A 51 5.58 -9.64 -8.86
C SER A 51 6.28 -8.43 -9.50
N TRP A 52 5.96 -7.21 -9.05
CA TRP A 52 6.66 -6.01 -9.51
C TRP A 52 8.12 -5.95 -9.04
N SER A 53 8.38 -6.35 -7.79
CA SER A 53 9.73 -6.34 -7.22
C SER A 53 10.67 -7.28 -7.95
N GLN A 54 10.16 -8.42 -8.43
CA GLN A 54 10.89 -9.38 -9.26
C GLN A 54 11.41 -8.76 -10.57
N SER A 55 10.91 -7.60 -11.00
CA SER A 55 11.42 -6.89 -12.18
C SER A 55 12.78 -6.21 -11.96
N SER A 56 13.29 -6.11 -10.72
CA SER A 56 14.63 -5.60 -10.44
C SER A 56 15.63 -6.75 -10.29
N ASP A 57 16.82 -6.57 -10.88
CA ASP A 57 17.95 -7.51 -10.76
C ASP A 57 18.43 -7.66 -9.30
N LYS A 58 18.14 -6.66 -8.45
CA LYS A 58 18.51 -6.64 -7.02
C LYS A 58 17.49 -7.38 -6.12
N TYR A 59 16.43 -7.95 -6.69
CA TYR A 59 15.38 -8.58 -5.93
C TYR A 59 15.83 -9.86 -5.23
N LYS A 60 15.42 -10.01 -3.97
CA LYS A 60 15.65 -11.21 -3.16
C LYS A 60 14.36 -11.55 -2.44
N ALA A 61 13.72 -12.66 -2.81
CA ALA A 61 12.42 -13.07 -2.27
C ALA A 61 12.42 -13.15 -0.72
N GLY A 62 13.49 -13.70 -0.13
CA GLY A 62 13.62 -13.79 1.32
C GLY A 62 13.67 -12.42 2.02
N ASP A 63 14.39 -11.44 1.44
CA ASP A 63 14.47 -10.08 1.97
C ASP A 63 13.18 -9.30 1.71
N ALA A 64 12.54 -9.49 0.56
CA ALA A 64 11.26 -8.88 0.22
C ALA A 64 10.19 -9.28 1.23
N TRP A 65 10.02 -10.56 1.51
CA TRP A 65 9.03 -11.05 2.48
C TRP A 65 9.28 -10.50 3.90
N LYS A 66 10.53 -10.55 4.36
CA LYS A 66 10.91 -9.96 5.66
C LYS A 66 10.59 -8.48 5.71
N LYS A 67 10.87 -7.76 4.61
CA LYS A 67 10.61 -6.33 4.55
C LYS A 67 9.11 -6.06 4.57
N TRP A 68 8.32 -6.76 3.76
CA TRP A 68 6.86 -6.64 3.73
C TRP A 68 6.21 -6.81 5.11
N LYS A 69 6.64 -7.83 5.86
CA LYS A 69 6.18 -8.01 7.24
C LYS A 69 6.52 -6.82 8.13
N SER A 70 7.70 -6.22 7.94
CA SER A 70 8.15 -5.04 8.68
C SER A 70 7.52 -3.72 8.20
N LEU A 71 6.86 -3.68 7.03
CA LEU A 71 6.19 -2.48 6.54
C LEU A 71 4.99 -2.14 7.43
N LYS A 72 4.85 -0.86 7.76
CA LYS A 72 3.73 -0.35 8.54
C LYS A 72 2.75 0.39 7.61
N PRO A 73 1.52 -0.08 7.45
CA PRO A 73 0.50 0.67 6.73
C PRO A 73 0.21 2.00 7.44
N GLY A 74 -0.39 2.95 6.72
CA GLY A 74 -0.74 4.29 7.22
C GLY A 74 0.29 5.38 6.96
N LYS A 75 1.55 5.04 6.61
CA LYS A 75 2.59 6.05 6.31
C LYS A 75 2.50 6.63 4.90
N VAL A 76 2.14 5.80 3.92
CA VAL A 76 2.08 6.20 2.51
C VAL A 76 0.74 5.73 1.96
N SER A 77 0.04 6.62 1.25
CA SER A 77 -1.20 6.27 0.58
C SER A 77 -0.95 5.92 -0.88
N ILE A 78 -1.87 5.17 -1.48
CA ILE A 78 -1.85 4.81 -2.92
C ILE A 78 -1.76 6.01 -3.88
N ARG A 79 -2.07 7.21 -3.40
CA ARG A 79 -1.87 8.49 -4.12
C ARG A 79 -0.39 8.76 -4.45
N TYR A 80 0.55 8.27 -3.64
CA TYR A 80 1.98 8.34 -3.94
C TYR A 80 2.32 7.54 -5.20
N LEU A 81 1.81 6.31 -5.29
CA LEU A 81 1.96 5.45 -6.46
C LEU A 81 1.32 6.09 -7.70
N ASP A 82 0.09 6.61 -7.61
CA ASP A 82 -0.56 7.36 -8.71
C ASP A 82 0.33 8.49 -9.22
N LYS A 83 0.86 9.31 -8.30
CA LYS A 83 1.73 10.43 -8.65
C LYS A 83 2.99 9.96 -9.38
N LEU A 84 3.63 8.90 -8.89
CA LEU A 84 4.87 8.37 -9.45
C LEU A 84 4.66 7.73 -10.82
N ALA A 85 3.59 6.95 -10.97
CA ALA A 85 3.20 6.37 -12.24
C ALA A 85 2.92 7.46 -13.27
N ARG A 86 2.16 8.49 -12.89
CA ARG A 86 1.85 9.62 -13.77
C ARG A 86 3.07 10.45 -14.15
N ASN A 87 4.03 10.59 -13.24
CA ASN A 87 5.32 11.22 -13.54
C ASN A 87 6.11 10.40 -14.58
N SER A 88 5.97 9.07 -14.55
CA SER A 88 6.60 8.14 -15.49
C SER A 88 5.82 7.99 -16.81
N GLY A 89 4.75 8.77 -17.01
CA GLY A 89 3.94 8.77 -18.24
C GLY A 89 2.72 7.85 -18.20
N TRP A 90 2.50 7.09 -17.12
CA TRP A 90 1.27 6.30 -16.97
C TRP A 90 0.04 7.20 -16.92
N ARG A 91 -0.98 6.84 -17.68
CA ARG A 91 -2.28 7.52 -17.65
C ARG A 91 -3.34 6.47 -17.44
N ARG A 92 -4.09 6.61 -16.34
CA ARG A 92 -5.31 5.85 -16.10
C ARG A 92 -6.19 5.96 -17.34
N GLU A 93 -6.62 4.82 -17.87
CA GLU A 93 -7.63 4.78 -18.93
C GLU A 93 -8.86 5.54 -18.41
N ARG A 94 -9.33 6.54 -19.17
CA ARG A 94 -10.45 7.37 -18.75
C ARG A 94 -11.73 6.53 -18.80
N ARG A 95 -11.97 5.72 -17.78
CA ARG A 95 -13.29 5.16 -17.51
C ARG A 95 -14.15 6.27 -16.93
N GLU A 96 -15.19 6.66 -17.66
CA GLU A 96 -16.19 7.63 -17.18
C GLU A 96 -17.04 6.95 -16.11
N LEU A 97 -16.49 6.84 -14.90
CA LEU A 97 -17.23 6.37 -13.74
C LEU A 97 -18.31 7.40 -13.42
N THR A 98 -19.54 6.94 -13.21
CA THR A 98 -20.63 7.80 -12.73
C THR A 98 -20.27 8.36 -11.35
N PRO A 99 -20.84 9.51 -10.93
CA PRO A 99 -20.62 10.04 -9.59
C PRO A 99 -20.99 9.01 -8.50
N GLU A 100 -21.99 8.17 -8.74
CA GLU A 100 -22.41 7.11 -7.81
C GLU A 100 -21.36 6.00 -7.69
N GLU A 101 -20.81 5.52 -8.81
CA GLU A 101 -19.73 4.51 -8.77
C GLU A 101 -18.47 5.06 -8.08
N LYS A 102 -18.13 6.33 -8.31
CA LYS A 102 -17.01 7.00 -7.61
C LYS A 102 -17.23 7.06 -6.10
N GLN A 103 -18.44 7.40 -5.66
CA GLN A 103 -18.78 7.43 -4.23
C GLN A 103 -18.68 6.03 -3.61
N ARG A 104 -19.18 4.99 -4.30
CA ARG A 104 -19.05 3.60 -3.84
C ARG A 104 -17.60 3.16 -3.69
N LEU A 105 -16.77 3.40 -4.71
CA LEU A 105 -15.34 3.06 -4.68
C LEU A 105 -14.61 3.80 -3.56
N LYS A 106 -14.96 5.07 -3.33
CA LYS A 106 -14.39 5.85 -2.23
C LYS A 106 -14.82 5.31 -0.87
N ALA A 107 -16.10 5.00 -0.68
CA ALA A 107 -16.61 4.44 0.56
C ALA A 107 -15.95 3.08 0.86
N GLU A 108 -15.84 2.22 -0.16
CA GLU A 108 -15.20 0.91 -0.04
C GLU A 108 -13.71 1.04 0.27
N ALA A 109 -13.00 1.99 -0.35
CA ALA A 109 -11.60 2.26 -0.03
C ALA A 109 -11.41 2.86 1.36
N GLU A 110 -12.35 3.67 1.85
CA GLU A 110 -12.33 4.20 3.22
C GLU A 110 -12.59 3.07 4.24
N GLU A 111 -13.56 2.20 3.97
CA GLU A 111 -13.83 1.02 4.80
C GLU A 111 -12.61 0.11 4.87
N ARG A 112 -11.99 -0.22 3.73
CA ARG A 112 -10.74 -0.98 3.71
C ARG A 112 -9.65 -0.32 4.56
N ARG A 113 -9.47 0.99 4.44
CA ARG A 113 -8.50 1.72 5.27
C ARG A 113 -8.82 1.66 6.76
N ARG A 114 -10.09 1.77 7.14
CA ARG A 114 -10.53 1.64 8.53
C ARG A 114 -10.23 0.24 9.06
N LEU A 115 -10.55 -0.80 8.29
CA LEU A 115 -10.26 -2.19 8.66
C LEU A 115 -8.76 -2.44 8.83
N VAL A 116 -7.93 -1.92 7.91
CA VAL A 116 -6.46 -2.02 8.02
C VAL A 116 -5.96 -1.27 9.25
N ALA A 117 -6.43 -0.03 9.48
CA ALA A 117 -6.02 0.77 10.64
C ALA A 117 -6.40 0.10 11.96
N GLU A 118 -7.62 -0.44 12.07
CA GLU A 118 -8.07 -1.18 13.26
C GLU A 118 -7.22 -2.44 13.51
N LYS A 119 -6.93 -3.22 12.46
CA LYS A 119 -6.04 -4.39 12.58
C LYS A 119 -4.64 -4.00 13.07
N VAL A 120 -4.12 -2.89 12.56
CA VAL A 120 -2.78 -2.40 12.92
C VAL A 120 -2.74 -1.95 14.37
N GLU A 121 -3.77 -1.23 14.82
CA GLU A 121 -3.91 -0.82 16.22
C GLU A 121 -4.04 -2.04 17.14
N ALA A 122 -4.84 -3.04 16.76
CA ALA A 122 -4.99 -4.28 17.52
C ALA A 122 -3.69 -5.10 17.60
N ASP A 123 -2.93 -5.19 16.50
CA ASP A 123 -1.62 -5.86 16.47
C ASP A 123 -0.58 -5.12 17.32
N GLU A 124 -0.54 -3.77 17.24
CA GLU A 124 0.36 -2.94 18.03
C GLU A 124 0.05 -3.04 19.52
N ALA A 125 -1.23 -3.01 19.92
CA ALA A 125 -1.64 -3.20 21.31
C ALA A 125 -1.30 -4.62 21.84
N LYS A 126 -1.43 -5.65 21.00
CA LYS A 126 -1.05 -7.02 21.36
C LYS A 126 0.47 -7.14 21.53
N LEU A 127 1.23 -6.52 20.65
CA LEU A 127 2.69 -6.50 20.72
C LEU A 127 3.16 -5.79 21.99
N GLU A 128 2.58 -4.62 22.30
CA GLU A 128 2.92 -3.87 23.50
C GLU A 128 2.60 -4.66 24.79
N ARG A 129 1.42 -5.29 24.83
CA ARG A 129 1.06 -6.19 25.95
C ARG A 129 2.05 -7.34 26.10
N MET A 130 2.51 -7.91 25.00
CA MET A 130 3.50 -9.00 25.03
C MET A 130 4.89 -8.50 25.43
N GLN A 131 5.32 -7.31 24.99
CA GLN A 131 6.58 -6.70 25.39
C GLN A 131 6.62 -6.37 26.88
N LEU A 132 5.53 -5.83 27.44
CA LEU A 132 5.39 -5.61 28.88
C LEU A 132 5.50 -6.91 29.67
N ALA A 133 4.82 -7.98 29.24
CA ALA A 133 4.89 -9.28 29.90
C ALA A 133 6.30 -9.91 29.86
N VAL A 134 7.01 -9.77 28.73
CA VAL A 134 8.41 -10.24 28.60
C VAL A 134 9.35 -9.41 29.47
N ALA A 135 9.17 -8.10 29.53
CA ALA A 135 9.97 -7.20 30.37
C ALA A 135 9.76 -7.46 31.87
N GLU A 136 8.55 -7.82 32.28
CA GLU A 136 8.24 -8.23 33.67
C GLU A 136 8.86 -9.59 34.00
N ALA A 137 8.83 -10.54 33.06
CA ALA A 137 9.41 -11.87 33.23
C ALA A 137 10.95 -11.87 33.26
N CYS A 138 11.61 -10.92 32.60
CA CYS A 138 13.09 -10.81 32.57
C CYS A 138 13.68 -10.14 33.82
N GLN A 139 12.85 -9.52 34.67
CA GLN A 139 13.26 -8.87 35.92
C GLN A 139 13.18 -9.77 37.16
N ARG A 140 12.84 -11.05 36.98
CA ARG A 140 12.66 -12.04 38.05
C ARG A 140 13.67 -13.16 37.95
#